data_AF-A0A328L4T2-F1
#
_entry.id   AF-A0A328L4T2-F1
#
_cell.length_a   1.000
_cell.length_b   1.000
_cell.length_c   1.000
_cell.angle_alpha   90.00
_cell.angle_beta   90.00
_cell.angle_gamma   90.00
#
_symmetry.space_group_name_H-M   'P 1'
#
loop_
_entity.id
_entity.type
_entity.pdbx_description
1 polymer ?
#
loop_
_entity_poly.entity_id
_entity_poly.type
_entity_poly.pdbx_seq_one_letter_code
_entity_poly.pdbx_strand_id
1 'polypeptide(L)'
;MLLNQLAPRVTMELQLENLPSDRIIKVNGKVGKPYPIYKDNNYTNDMFGYGLDLGNKKIDKPIEAYEIPTNEEKVKYLKRSVGYAKITKAYCFKDCHYVILECVGKEDGEISYSAYIDFQMINIRYDTIEEAILGVLENRFKGGTTPPGLAPILVHAAAHCGVLLEMENFQYNALEKKLTEQENKAKLDKLMQQDLFGCEVDDLIVIGEYEYVIVEITTKNNSKLYYPYYNFNTDILPTNTIESALINLLADKYQPYSNEASLFCKRLLQLDRQV
;
A
#
# COMPACT_ATOMS: atom_id res chain seq x y z
N MET A 1 -51.00 -6.45 10.37
CA MET A 1 -50.03 -6.15 11.45
C MET A 1 -48.64 -6.49 10.94
N LEU A 2 -47.80 -5.48 10.73
CA LEU A 2 -46.42 -5.65 10.28
C LEU A 2 -45.57 -6.23 11.43
N LEU A 3 -44.95 -7.38 11.18
CA LEU A 3 -43.87 -7.94 12.00
C LEU A 3 -42.56 -7.22 11.63
N ASN A 4 -42.12 -6.31 12.50
CA ASN A 4 -40.77 -5.76 12.44
C ASN A 4 -39.76 -6.86 12.79
N GLN A 5 -38.98 -7.28 11.81
CA GLN A 5 -37.75 -8.05 12.01
C GLN A 5 -36.72 -7.14 12.68
N LEU A 6 -36.50 -7.33 13.98
CA LEU A 6 -35.36 -6.76 14.68
C LEU A 6 -34.09 -7.50 14.22
N ALA A 7 -33.23 -6.80 13.49
CA ALA A 7 -31.85 -7.22 13.28
C ALA A 7 -31.17 -7.47 14.65
N PRO A 8 -30.24 -8.44 14.74
CA PRO A 8 -29.59 -8.75 16.01
C PRO A 8 -28.77 -7.54 16.48
N ARG A 9 -29.20 -6.93 17.59
CA ARG A 9 -28.37 -6.02 18.38
C ARG A 9 -27.21 -6.83 18.95
N VAL A 10 -26.07 -6.81 18.27
CA VAL A 10 -24.79 -7.13 18.88
C VAL A 10 -24.61 -6.15 20.04
N THR A 11 -24.57 -6.66 21.26
CA THR A 11 -24.50 -5.88 22.50
C THR A 11 -23.20 -5.07 22.55
N MET A 12 -23.31 -3.74 22.61
CA MET A 12 -22.21 -2.76 22.59
C MET A 12 -21.12 -3.00 23.66
N GLU A 13 -21.46 -3.61 24.79
CA GLU A 13 -20.52 -3.84 25.90
C GLU A 13 -19.37 -4.79 25.54
N LEU A 14 -19.57 -5.75 24.63
CA LEU A 14 -18.54 -6.71 24.22
C LEU A 14 -17.49 -6.14 23.24
N GLN A 15 -17.73 -4.95 22.66
CA GLN A 15 -16.84 -4.38 21.63
C GLN A 15 -15.65 -3.59 22.18
N LEU A 16 -15.69 -3.15 23.45
CA LEU A 16 -14.66 -2.28 24.03
C LEU A 16 -13.51 -3.04 24.71
N GLU A 17 -13.79 -4.18 25.37
CA GLU A 17 -12.76 -5.01 26.05
C GLU A 17 -11.81 -5.71 25.06
N ASN A 18 -12.17 -5.78 23.77
CA ASN A 18 -11.38 -6.43 22.72
C ASN A 18 -10.97 -5.47 21.60
N LEU A 19 -10.91 -4.16 21.85
CA LEU A 19 -10.42 -3.19 20.87
C LEU A 19 -8.97 -3.53 20.47
N PRO A 20 -8.71 -3.90 19.21
CA PRO A 20 -7.34 -4.15 18.76
C PRO A 20 -6.61 -2.80 18.76
N SER A 21 -5.59 -2.66 19.61
CA SER A 21 -4.84 -1.42 19.81
C SER A 21 -4.14 -0.91 18.54
N ASP A 22 -4.01 -1.77 17.54
CA ASP A 22 -3.37 -1.52 16.26
C ASP A 22 -4.32 -1.00 15.17
N ARG A 23 -5.65 -1.16 15.33
CA ARG A 23 -6.64 -0.79 14.31
C ARG A 23 -6.95 0.71 14.30
N ILE A 24 -7.14 1.27 13.11
CA ILE A 24 -7.64 2.64 12.95
C ILE A 24 -9.17 2.63 13.08
N ILE A 25 -9.69 3.39 14.02
CA ILE A 25 -11.11 3.54 14.33
C ILE A 25 -11.56 5.00 14.23
N LYS A 26 -12.88 5.22 14.22
CA LYS A 26 -13.49 6.55 14.23
C LYS A 26 -14.37 6.74 15.45
N VAL A 27 -14.15 7.81 16.21
CA VAL A 27 -14.91 8.13 17.43
C VAL A 27 -15.36 9.59 17.34
N ASN A 28 -16.67 9.82 17.37
CA ASN A 28 -17.26 11.16 17.28
C ASN A 28 -16.69 12.00 16.10
N GLY A 29 -16.59 11.38 14.93
CA GLY A 29 -16.03 12.00 13.72
C GLY A 29 -14.50 12.10 13.66
N LYS A 30 -13.76 11.65 14.68
CA LYS A 30 -12.29 11.70 14.73
C LYS A 30 -11.69 10.33 14.49
N VAL A 31 -10.71 10.26 13.60
CA VAL A 31 -10.10 9.01 13.14
C VAL A 31 -8.72 8.85 13.80
N GLY A 32 -8.47 7.72 14.42
CA GLY A 32 -7.26 7.48 15.22
C GLY A 32 -7.03 6.02 15.58
N LYS A 33 -5.93 5.74 16.27
CA LYS A 33 -5.64 4.41 16.85
C LYS A 33 -5.98 4.39 18.35
N PRO A 34 -6.62 3.34 18.87
CA PRO A 34 -6.78 3.17 20.31
C PRO A 34 -5.42 3.08 20.99
N TYR A 35 -5.25 3.71 22.14
CA TYR A 35 -4.07 3.49 22.99
C TYR A 35 -4.52 3.31 24.45
N PRO A 36 -3.85 2.43 25.22
CA PRO A 36 -4.25 2.18 26.60
C PRO A 36 -4.07 3.43 27.46
N ILE A 37 -5.06 3.71 28.31
CA ILE A 37 -5.00 4.75 29.34
C ILE A 37 -4.97 4.09 30.72
N TYR A 38 -4.07 4.57 31.57
CA TYR A 38 -3.80 4.03 32.90
C TYR A 38 -4.24 5.03 33.98
N LYS A 39 -4.88 4.54 35.04
CA LYS A 39 -5.19 5.38 36.20
C LYS A 39 -3.93 5.46 37.04
N ASP A 40 -3.42 6.66 37.19
CA ASP A 40 -2.27 6.91 38.05
C ASP A 40 -2.74 6.91 39.51
N ASN A 41 -2.71 5.74 40.14
CA ASN A 41 -2.83 5.60 41.58
C ASN A 41 -1.47 5.09 42.08
N ASN A 42 -0.92 5.74 43.10
CA ASN A 42 0.46 5.63 43.63
C ASN A 42 1.04 4.21 43.89
N TYR A 43 0.31 3.11 43.60
CA TYR A 43 0.73 1.74 43.85
C TYR A 43 0.32 0.70 42.77
N THR A 44 -0.50 1.02 41.75
CA THR A 44 -0.84 0.10 40.63
C THR A 44 -1.10 0.84 39.32
N ASN A 45 -0.53 0.33 38.21
CA ASN A 45 -0.86 0.78 36.85
C ASN A 45 -2.07 0.00 36.31
N ASP A 46 -3.26 0.31 36.83
CA ASP A 46 -4.48 -0.33 36.35
C ASP A 46 -4.95 0.34 35.05
N MET A 47 -4.95 -0.41 33.94
CA MET A 47 -5.54 0.03 32.68
C MET A 47 -7.05 0.20 32.88
N PHE A 48 -7.56 1.40 32.66
CA PHE A 48 -8.99 1.71 32.90
C PHE A 48 -9.77 1.96 31.61
N GLY A 49 -9.12 1.88 30.45
CA GLY A 49 -9.75 1.95 29.14
C GLY A 49 -8.77 2.21 28.01
N TYR A 50 -9.31 2.58 26.85
CA TYR A 50 -8.55 3.07 25.70
C TYR A 50 -8.91 4.52 25.39
N GLY A 51 -7.88 5.36 25.21
CA GLY A 51 -7.99 6.67 24.60
C GLY A 51 -7.79 6.60 23.08
N LEU A 52 -7.89 7.74 22.39
CA LEU A 52 -7.73 7.81 20.92
C LEU A 52 -6.52 8.66 20.51
N ASP A 53 -5.57 8.06 19.79
CA ASP A 53 -4.42 8.72 19.21
C ASP A 53 -4.74 9.21 17.80
N LEU A 54 -4.74 10.53 17.61
CA LEU A 54 -5.00 11.21 16.34
C LEU A 54 -3.73 11.46 15.51
N GLY A 55 -2.58 10.95 15.96
CA GLY A 55 -1.25 11.12 15.36
C GLY A 55 -0.50 12.31 15.93
N ASN A 56 -1.11 13.50 15.90
CA ASN A 56 -0.51 14.73 16.42
C ASN A 56 -0.99 15.08 17.84
N LYS A 57 -2.04 14.43 18.31
CA LYS A 57 -2.70 14.70 19.59
C LYS A 57 -3.34 13.42 20.10
N LYS A 58 -3.39 13.29 21.42
CA LYS A 58 -4.10 12.22 22.11
C LYS A 58 -5.37 12.73 22.79
N ILE A 59 -6.39 11.86 22.86
CA ILE A 59 -7.61 12.08 23.63
C ILE A 59 -7.64 11.05 24.76
N ASP A 60 -7.26 11.49 25.96
CA ASP A 60 -7.25 10.68 27.19
C ASP A 60 -8.67 10.56 27.79
N LYS A 61 -9.61 10.06 26.99
CA LYS A 61 -10.97 9.73 27.45
C LYS A 61 -11.31 8.32 26.99
N PRO A 62 -11.90 7.48 27.87
CA PRO A 62 -12.36 6.16 27.48
C PRO A 62 -13.26 6.23 26.24
N ILE A 63 -12.95 5.40 25.26
CA ILE A 63 -13.80 5.21 24.08
C ILE A 63 -15.02 4.41 24.52
N GLU A 64 -16.21 5.00 24.38
CA GLU A 64 -17.50 4.35 24.70
C GLU A 64 -18.15 3.69 23.47
N ALA A 65 -17.83 4.19 22.27
CA ALA A 65 -18.32 3.67 21.01
C ALA A 65 -17.38 4.08 19.86
N TYR A 66 -17.34 3.27 18.80
CA TYR A 66 -16.55 3.57 17.61
C TYR A 66 -17.25 3.10 16.33
N GLU A 67 -16.82 3.68 15.22
CA GLU A 67 -17.17 3.34 13.85
C GLU A 67 -15.93 2.85 13.11
N ILE A 68 -16.14 2.09 12.04
CA ILE A 68 -15.07 1.74 11.09
C ILE A 68 -14.92 2.91 10.10
N PRO A 69 -13.75 3.58 10.05
CA PRO A 69 -13.53 4.66 9.09
C PRO A 69 -13.44 4.12 7.66
N THR A 70 -13.75 4.99 6.70
CA THR A 70 -13.48 4.75 5.27
C THR A 70 -11.97 4.64 5.00
N ASN A 71 -11.59 4.04 3.87
CA ASN A 71 -10.17 3.93 3.50
C ASN A 71 -9.52 5.31 3.30
N GLU A 72 -10.24 6.27 2.73
CA GLU A 72 -9.78 7.66 2.60
C GLU A 72 -9.48 8.29 3.96
N GLU A 73 -10.36 8.09 4.94
CA GLU A 73 -10.19 8.57 6.31
C GLU A 73 -8.96 7.93 6.98
N LYS A 74 -8.74 6.63 6.77
CA LYS A 74 -7.56 5.91 7.28
C LYS A 74 -6.27 6.42 6.65
N VAL A 75 -6.23 6.60 5.32
CA VAL A 75 -5.06 7.18 4.64
C VAL A 75 -4.78 8.59 5.16
N LYS A 76 -5.82 9.41 5.36
CA LYS A 76 -5.69 10.76 5.92
C LYS A 76 -5.15 10.73 7.36
N TYR A 77 -5.54 9.73 8.15
CA TYR A 77 -4.93 9.50 9.46
C TYR A 77 -3.44 9.14 9.34
N LEU A 78 -3.07 8.16 8.51
CA LEU A 78 -1.67 7.76 8.32
C LEU A 78 -0.78 8.95 7.95
N LYS A 79 -1.26 9.81 7.03
CA LYS A 79 -0.55 11.04 6.63
C LYS A 79 -0.25 11.99 7.79
N ARG A 80 -1.11 12.04 8.80
CA ARG A 80 -0.97 12.90 9.99
C ARG A 80 -0.17 12.24 11.10
N SER A 81 -0.17 10.91 11.17
CA SER A 81 0.59 10.16 12.19
C SER A 81 2.08 10.11 11.92
N VAL A 82 2.52 10.35 10.67
CA VAL A 82 3.95 10.47 10.34
C VAL A 82 4.50 11.81 10.85
N GLY A 83 5.02 11.79 12.08
CA GLY A 83 5.51 12.98 12.77
C GLY A 83 6.84 13.53 12.23
N TYR A 84 7.71 12.68 11.68
CA TYR A 84 9.08 13.01 11.29
C TYR A 84 9.23 13.55 9.85
N ALA A 85 8.19 13.43 9.02
CA ALA A 85 8.25 13.77 7.59
C ALA A 85 7.00 14.54 7.13
N LYS A 86 7.12 15.23 5.99
CA LYS A 86 5.99 15.73 5.20
C LYS A 86 5.62 14.66 4.17
N ILE A 87 4.35 14.29 4.12
CA ILE A 87 3.86 13.35 3.09
C ILE A 87 3.54 14.09 1.81
N THR A 88 4.17 13.71 0.70
CA THR A 88 3.97 14.31 -0.62
C THR A 88 2.99 13.50 -1.46
N LYS A 89 3.05 12.16 -1.39
CA LYS A 89 2.18 11.26 -2.16
C LYS A 89 1.74 10.05 -1.31
N ALA A 90 0.61 9.46 -1.69
CA ALA A 90 0.14 8.20 -1.12
C ALA A 90 -0.34 7.30 -2.26
N TYR A 91 0.29 6.14 -2.38
CA TYR A 91 -0.03 5.11 -3.34
C TYR A 91 -0.87 4.05 -2.64
N CYS A 92 -2.10 3.83 -3.12
CA CYS A 92 -3.03 2.89 -2.53
C CYS A 92 -3.28 1.76 -3.53
N PHE A 93 -3.15 0.52 -3.09
CA PHE A 93 -3.35 -0.66 -3.93
C PHE A 93 -4.39 -1.57 -3.28
N LYS A 94 -5.20 -2.25 -4.12
CA LYS A 94 -6.17 -3.27 -3.71
C LYS A 94 -7.14 -2.76 -2.62
N ASP A 95 -7.98 -1.78 -2.95
CA ASP A 95 -8.89 -1.15 -1.98
C ASP A 95 -8.16 -0.66 -0.71
N CYS A 96 -6.96 -0.10 -0.87
CA CYS A 96 -6.08 0.34 0.21
C CYS A 96 -5.66 -0.74 1.22
N HIS A 97 -5.73 -2.03 0.87
CA HIS A 97 -5.04 -3.08 1.64
C HIS A 97 -3.54 -2.80 1.74
N TYR A 98 -2.99 -2.12 0.73
CA TYR A 98 -1.61 -1.69 0.73
C TYR A 98 -1.54 -0.18 0.56
N VAL A 99 -0.76 0.48 1.40
CA VAL A 99 -0.53 1.92 1.29
C VAL A 99 0.97 2.18 1.37
N ILE A 100 1.51 2.92 0.42
CA ILE A 100 2.87 3.44 0.48
C ILE A 100 2.80 4.96 0.52
N LEU A 101 3.43 5.56 1.53
CA LEU A 101 3.54 7.00 1.68
C LEU A 101 4.93 7.44 1.25
N GLU A 102 4.99 8.44 0.36
CA GLU A 102 6.22 9.16 0.04
C GLU A 102 6.44 10.25 1.09
N CYS A 103 7.57 10.17 1.77
CA CYS A 103 7.91 10.93 2.97
C CYS A 103 9.14 11.80 2.68
N VAL A 104 9.02 13.12 2.82
CA VAL A 104 10.15 14.04 2.81
C VAL A 104 10.51 14.38 4.25
N GLY A 105 11.70 13.98 4.72
CA GLY A 105 12.15 14.23 6.08
C GLY A 105 12.14 15.72 6.42
N LYS A 106 11.68 16.07 7.62
CA LYS A 106 11.55 17.48 8.04
C LYS A 106 12.91 18.14 8.33
N GLU A 107 13.92 17.34 8.69
CA GLU A 107 15.23 17.84 9.13
C GLU A 107 16.27 17.80 8.01
N ASP A 108 16.29 16.72 7.23
CA ASP A 108 17.27 16.44 6.18
C ASP A 108 16.73 16.72 4.76
N GLY A 109 15.42 16.79 4.59
CA GLY A 109 14.77 16.91 3.28
C GLY A 109 14.87 15.63 2.44
N GLU A 110 15.33 14.52 3.01
CA GLU A 110 15.51 13.26 2.29
C GLU A 110 14.16 12.64 1.94
N ILE A 111 14.07 12.13 0.71
CA ILE A 111 12.92 11.35 0.27
C ILE A 111 13.10 9.93 0.78
N SER A 112 12.05 9.40 1.38
CA SER A 112 11.94 8.01 1.80
C SER A 112 10.52 7.53 1.64
N TYR A 113 10.30 6.23 1.78
CA TYR A 113 9.00 5.61 1.63
C TYR A 113 8.65 4.81 2.87
N SER A 114 7.38 4.92 3.28
CA SER A 114 6.84 4.19 4.44
C SER A 114 5.64 3.39 3.99
N ALA A 115 5.69 2.09 4.22
CA ALA A 115 4.70 1.15 3.70
C ALA A 115 3.80 0.60 4.82
N TYR A 116 2.58 0.26 4.43
CA TYR A 116 1.53 -0.20 5.32
C TYR A 116 0.75 -1.35 4.66
N ILE A 117 0.41 -2.37 5.45
CA ILE A 117 -0.48 -3.47 5.07
C ILE A 117 -1.67 -3.43 6.02
N ASP A 118 -2.89 -3.39 5.48
CA ASP A 118 -4.14 -3.24 6.25
C ASP A 118 -4.07 -2.07 7.25
N PHE A 119 -3.40 -0.99 6.84
CA PHE A 119 -3.11 0.22 7.63
C PHE A 119 -2.24 0.01 8.88
N GLN A 120 -1.54 -1.11 8.95
CA GLN A 120 -0.50 -1.40 9.92
C GLN A 120 0.87 -1.11 9.29
N MET A 121 1.71 -0.35 10.00
CA MET A 121 3.04 0.01 9.50
C MET A 121 3.90 -1.25 9.43
N ILE A 122 4.49 -1.50 8.26
CA ILE A 122 5.65 -2.39 8.20
C ILE A 122 6.82 -1.52 8.67
N ASN A 123 7.42 -1.85 9.81
CA ASN A 123 8.35 -0.99 10.56
C ASN A 123 9.72 -0.81 9.84
N ILE A 124 9.68 -0.37 8.58
CA ILE A 124 10.79 -0.32 7.63
C ILE A 124 10.64 0.98 6.85
N ARG A 125 11.69 1.80 6.87
CA ARG A 125 11.90 2.94 5.96
C ARG A 125 12.59 2.39 4.71
N TYR A 126 12.10 2.78 3.54
CA TYR A 126 12.68 2.41 2.25
C TYR A 126 13.25 3.65 1.57
N ASP A 127 14.31 3.48 0.79
CA ASP A 127 14.98 4.59 0.11
C ASP A 127 14.37 4.82 -1.28
N THR A 128 13.76 3.78 -1.86
CA THR A 128 13.09 3.84 -3.16
C THR A 128 11.65 3.31 -3.11
N ILE A 129 10.84 3.70 -4.12
CA ILE A 129 9.47 3.22 -4.25
C ILE A 129 9.42 1.73 -4.62
N GLU A 130 10.41 1.25 -5.37
CA GLU A 130 10.55 -0.16 -5.76
C GLU A 130 10.81 -1.05 -4.55
N GLU A 131 11.73 -0.65 -3.67
CA GLU A 131 11.99 -1.34 -2.41
C GLU A 131 10.75 -1.36 -1.51
N ALA A 132 9.98 -0.26 -1.46
CA ALA A 132 8.74 -0.20 -0.71
C ALA A 132 7.67 -1.15 -1.26
N ILE A 133 7.52 -1.24 -2.59
CA ILE A 133 6.61 -2.20 -3.26
C ILE A 133 7.02 -3.63 -2.92
N LEU A 134 8.31 -3.97 -3.06
CA LEU A 134 8.82 -5.31 -2.73
C LEU A 134 8.61 -5.66 -1.26
N GLY A 135 8.87 -4.71 -0.36
CA GLY A 135 8.68 -4.88 1.07
C GLY A 135 7.23 -5.16 1.48
N VAL A 136 6.27 -4.50 0.81
CA VAL A 136 4.84 -4.76 0.99
C VAL A 136 4.44 -6.17 0.51
N LEU A 137 4.90 -6.55 -0.69
CA LEU A 137 4.60 -7.85 -1.27
C LEU A 137 5.16 -8.97 -0.38
N GLU A 138 6.43 -8.88 0.00
CA GLU A 138 7.11 -9.88 0.84
C GLU A 138 6.40 -10.12 2.17
N ASN A 139 6.06 -9.05 2.91
CA ASN A 139 5.44 -9.17 4.24
C ASN A 139 4.09 -9.90 4.18
N ARG A 140 3.31 -9.72 3.11
CA ARG A 140 2.05 -10.45 2.93
C ARG A 140 2.29 -11.93 2.66
N PHE A 141 3.26 -12.29 1.81
CA PHE A 141 3.52 -13.69 1.48
C PHE A 141 4.14 -14.49 2.63
N LYS A 142 4.86 -13.84 3.54
CA LYS A 142 5.49 -14.49 4.71
C LYS A 142 4.58 -14.63 5.93
N GLY A 143 3.35 -14.11 5.90
CA GLY A 143 2.38 -14.30 6.99
C GLY A 143 2.66 -13.47 8.25
N GLY A 144 3.45 -12.40 8.15
CA GLY A 144 3.65 -11.42 9.21
C GLY A 144 4.87 -11.68 10.12
N THR A 145 5.60 -10.59 10.38
CA THR A 145 6.76 -10.44 11.28
C THR A 145 8.10 -10.98 10.78
N THR A 146 8.64 -10.41 9.70
CA THR A 146 10.10 -10.36 9.57
C THR A 146 10.64 -9.40 10.63
N PRO A 147 11.53 -9.83 11.55
CA PRO A 147 12.07 -8.95 12.59
C PRO A 147 12.72 -7.69 11.98
N PRO A 148 12.66 -6.52 12.65
CA PRO A 148 13.17 -5.24 12.11
C PRO A 148 14.64 -5.27 11.67
N GLY A 149 15.45 -6.22 12.16
CA GLY A 149 16.84 -6.42 11.74
C GLY A 149 17.05 -7.40 10.58
N LEU A 150 16.05 -8.21 10.21
CA LEU A 150 16.10 -9.17 9.11
C LEU A 150 15.35 -8.67 7.86
N ALA A 151 14.43 -7.73 8.02
CA ALA A 151 13.73 -7.12 6.90
C ALA A 151 14.66 -6.30 5.98
N PRO A 152 15.63 -5.51 6.49
CA PRO A 152 16.64 -4.87 5.64
C PRO A 152 17.44 -5.90 4.83
N ILE A 153 17.78 -7.05 5.42
CA ILE A 153 18.57 -8.12 4.77
C ILE A 153 17.81 -8.79 3.62
N LEU A 154 16.47 -8.81 3.64
CA LEU A 154 15.63 -9.47 2.64
C LEU A 154 15.05 -8.50 1.60
N VAL A 155 14.80 -7.24 1.98
CA VAL A 155 14.67 -6.11 1.04
C VAL A 155 15.96 -5.98 0.25
N HIS A 156 17.11 -6.14 0.91
CA HIS A 156 18.37 -6.37 0.25
C HIS A 156 18.37 -7.68 -0.54
N ALA A 157 17.79 -8.82 -0.15
CA ALA A 157 17.77 -10.02 -1.03
C ALA A 157 16.95 -9.84 -2.33
N ALA A 158 15.82 -9.15 -2.30
CA ALA A 158 15.01 -8.83 -3.48
C ALA A 158 15.65 -7.72 -4.34
N ALA A 159 16.22 -6.69 -3.70
CA ALA A 159 17.07 -5.69 -4.37
C ALA A 159 18.41 -6.28 -4.85
N HIS A 160 18.92 -7.30 -4.18
CA HIS A 160 20.10 -8.10 -4.53
C HIS A 160 19.76 -9.15 -5.59
N CYS A 161 18.53 -9.28 -6.06
CA CYS A 161 18.35 -9.84 -7.40
C CYS A 161 19.09 -8.95 -8.42
N GLY A 162 19.18 -7.64 -8.19
CA GLY A 162 20.05 -6.70 -8.91
C GLY A 162 21.55 -6.95 -8.75
N VAL A 163 22.00 -7.32 -7.54
CA VAL A 163 23.43 -7.55 -7.21
C VAL A 163 23.90 -8.98 -7.54
N LEU A 164 23.04 -9.99 -7.43
CA LEU A 164 23.32 -11.40 -7.74
C LEU A 164 23.30 -11.70 -9.26
N LEU A 165 22.78 -10.78 -10.08
CA LEU A 165 22.64 -10.96 -11.52
C LEU A 165 23.42 -9.92 -12.35
N GLU A 166 24.34 -9.16 -11.74
CA GLU A 166 25.19 -8.17 -12.43
C GLU A 166 24.38 -7.17 -13.31
N MET A 167 23.30 -6.61 -12.76
CA MET A 167 22.30 -5.90 -13.56
C MET A 167 22.64 -4.40 -13.69
N GLU A 168 22.94 -3.96 -14.91
CA GLU A 168 23.05 -2.55 -15.25
C GLU A 168 21.65 -1.92 -15.41
N ASN A 169 21.47 -0.71 -14.88
CA ASN A 169 20.24 0.07 -15.01
C ASN A 169 20.02 0.45 -16.48
N PHE A 170 19.29 -0.38 -17.23
CA PHE A 170 18.87 -0.06 -18.59
C PHE A 170 17.73 0.97 -18.51
N GLN A 171 18.09 2.24 -18.33
CA GLN A 171 17.15 3.32 -18.51
C GLN A 171 16.67 3.29 -19.96
N TYR A 172 15.47 2.74 -20.20
CA TYR A 172 14.88 2.68 -21.53
C TYR A 172 14.69 4.07 -22.16
N ASN A 173 14.86 5.15 -21.39
CA ASN A 173 14.63 6.52 -21.85
C ASN A 173 15.54 7.57 -21.20
N ALA A 174 16.82 7.26 -20.95
CA ALA A 174 17.78 8.29 -20.48
C ALA A 174 17.91 9.50 -21.44
N LEU A 175 17.46 9.33 -22.70
CA LEU A 175 17.55 10.32 -23.77
C LEU A 175 16.21 10.93 -24.19
N GLU A 176 15.07 10.47 -23.65
CA GLU A 176 13.78 11.08 -23.98
C GLU A 176 13.55 12.34 -23.13
N LYS A 177 13.06 13.40 -23.79
CA LYS A 177 12.62 14.62 -23.11
C LYS A 177 11.62 14.25 -22.02
N LYS A 178 11.91 14.64 -20.78
CA LYS A 178 10.95 14.51 -19.67
C LYS A 178 9.64 15.21 -20.07
N LEU A 179 8.57 14.43 -20.20
CA LEU A 179 7.25 14.90 -20.57
C LEU A 179 6.60 15.61 -19.37
N THR A 180 5.73 16.57 -19.67
CA THR A 180 4.83 17.17 -18.70
C THR A 180 3.73 16.18 -18.30
N GLU A 181 3.09 16.42 -17.16
CA GLU A 181 1.96 15.59 -16.69
C GLU A 181 0.83 15.49 -17.73
N GLN A 182 0.54 16.59 -18.42
CA GLN A 182 -0.48 16.64 -19.45
C GLN A 182 -0.09 15.83 -20.70
N GLU A 183 1.18 15.87 -21.10
CA GLU A 183 1.70 15.06 -22.22
C GLU A 183 1.69 13.56 -21.86
N ASN A 184 2.09 13.20 -20.64
CA ASN A 184 2.03 11.83 -20.14
C ASN A 184 0.60 11.29 -20.12
N LYS A 185 -0.35 12.09 -19.61
CA LYS A 185 -1.77 11.73 -19.61
C LYS A 185 -2.31 11.53 -21.03
N ALA A 186 -2.00 12.42 -21.96
CA ALA A 186 -2.44 12.28 -23.35
C ALA A 186 -1.85 11.02 -24.02
N LYS A 187 -0.59 10.68 -23.71
CA LYS A 187 0.06 9.45 -24.19
C LYS A 187 -0.64 8.21 -23.62
N LEU A 188 -0.94 8.20 -22.32
CA LEU A 188 -1.70 7.12 -21.68
C LEU A 188 -3.10 6.97 -22.28
N ASP A 189 -3.85 8.07 -22.45
CA ASP A 189 -5.21 8.04 -23.02
C ASP A 189 -5.21 7.41 -24.42
N LYS A 190 -4.21 7.75 -25.25
CA LYS A 190 -4.05 7.17 -26.57
C LYS A 190 -3.74 5.67 -26.51
N LEU A 191 -2.86 5.25 -25.59
CA LEU A 191 -2.53 3.84 -25.39
C LEU A 191 -3.74 3.04 -24.92
N MET A 192 -4.48 3.53 -23.94
CA MET A 192 -5.70 2.87 -23.46
C MET A 192 -6.75 2.72 -24.57
N GLN A 193 -6.91 3.73 -25.43
CA GLN A 193 -7.81 3.63 -26.59
C GLN A 193 -7.38 2.56 -27.60
N GLN A 194 -6.07 2.31 -27.73
CA GLN A 194 -5.51 1.34 -28.67
C GLN A 194 -5.52 -0.09 -28.09
N ASP A 195 -4.98 -0.25 -26.88
CA ASP A 195 -4.72 -1.56 -26.26
C ASP A 195 -5.96 -2.15 -25.60
N LEU A 196 -6.84 -1.30 -25.07
CA LEU A 196 -7.96 -1.71 -24.20
C LEU A 196 -9.31 -1.54 -24.91
N PHE A 197 -9.31 -1.52 -26.25
CA PHE A 197 -10.51 -1.29 -27.04
C PHE A 197 -11.63 -2.29 -26.69
N GLY A 198 -12.75 -1.76 -26.19
CA GLY A 198 -13.92 -2.53 -25.81
C GLY A 198 -13.83 -3.19 -24.43
N CYS A 199 -12.89 -2.79 -23.59
CA CYS A 199 -12.86 -3.08 -22.16
C CYS A 199 -13.38 -1.87 -21.35
N GLU A 200 -13.89 -2.13 -20.15
CA GLU A 200 -14.22 -1.09 -19.18
C GLU A 200 -13.01 -0.85 -18.28
N VAL A 201 -12.60 0.42 -18.12
CA VAL A 201 -11.52 0.79 -17.20
C VAL A 201 -12.14 1.06 -15.83
N ASP A 202 -11.73 0.27 -14.84
CA ASP A 202 -12.28 0.32 -13.49
C ASP A 202 -11.47 1.27 -12.59
N ASP A 203 -10.14 1.21 -12.68
CA ASP A 203 -9.24 2.02 -11.86
C ASP A 203 -7.89 2.25 -12.55
N LEU A 204 -7.17 3.27 -12.09
CA LEU A 204 -5.86 3.68 -12.60
C LEU A 204 -4.89 4.00 -11.45
N ILE A 205 -3.78 3.28 -11.41
CA ILE A 205 -2.69 3.51 -10.45
C ILE A 205 -1.50 4.12 -11.19
N VAL A 206 -1.09 5.31 -10.78
CA VAL A 206 0.05 6.05 -11.35
C VAL A 206 1.11 6.28 -10.27
N ILE A 207 2.35 5.87 -10.54
CA ILE A 207 3.49 5.99 -9.63
C ILE A 207 4.64 6.69 -10.36
N GLY A 208 5.42 7.50 -9.65
CA GLY A 208 6.64 8.09 -10.22
C GLY A 208 6.40 9.02 -11.41
N GLU A 209 5.35 9.85 -11.39
CA GLU A 209 5.04 10.77 -12.52
C GLU A 209 4.77 10.05 -13.86
N TYR A 210 4.02 8.95 -13.82
CA TYR A 210 3.74 8.07 -14.97
C TYR A 210 4.91 7.18 -15.40
N GLU A 211 5.98 7.11 -14.61
CA GLU A 211 7.04 6.10 -14.78
C GLU A 211 6.45 4.69 -14.67
N TYR A 212 5.52 4.47 -13.72
CA TYR A 212 4.74 3.23 -13.62
C TYR A 212 3.26 3.54 -13.68
N VAL A 213 2.55 2.77 -14.51
CA VAL A 213 1.10 2.83 -14.62
C VAL A 213 0.55 1.42 -14.55
N ILE A 214 -0.52 1.21 -13.78
CA ILE A 214 -1.32 -0.02 -13.84
C ILE A 214 -2.76 0.39 -14.11
N VAL A 215 -3.32 -0.13 -15.20
CA VAL A 215 -4.73 0.04 -15.56
C VAL A 215 -5.48 -1.21 -15.14
N GLU A 216 -6.47 -1.06 -14.27
CA GLU A 216 -7.42 -2.12 -13.95
C GLU A 216 -8.57 -2.08 -14.97
N ILE A 217 -8.88 -3.23 -15.57
CA ILE A 217 -9.97 -3.36 -16.52
C ILE A 217 -10.89 -4.55 -16.21
N THR A 218 -12.13 -4.41 -16.65
CA THR A 218 -13.07 -5.50 -16.83
C THR A 218 -13.25 -5.78 -18.32
N THR A 219 -12.87 -7.00 -18.73
CA THR A 219 -13.02 -7.46 -20.11
C THR A 219 -14.48 -7.80 -20.43
N LYS A 220 -14.81 -7.94 -21.72
CA LYS A 220 -16.16 -8.35 -22.19
C LYS A 220 -16.65 -9.68 -21.62
N ASN A 221 -15.74 -10.55 -21.18
CA ASN A 221 -16.06 -11.84 -20.56
C ASN A 221 -16.17 -11.73 -19.03
N ASN A 222 -16.33 -10.52 -18.48
CA ASN A 222 -16.34 -10.23 -17.03
C ASN A 222 -15.09 -10.74 -16.29
N SER A 223 -13.97 -10.87 -16.99
CA SER A 223 -12.68 -11.17 -16.36
C SER A 223 -11.97 -9.87 -16.03
N LYS A 224 -11.50 -9.75 -14.79
CA LYS A 224 -10.72 -8.62 -14.30
C LYS A 224 -9.23 -8.83 -14.60
N LEU A 225 -8.61 -7.82 -15.21
CA LEU A 225 -7.19 -7.84 -15.58
C LEU A 225 -6.51 -6.53 -15.17
N TYR A 226 -5.21 -6.61 -14.98
CA TYR A 226 -4.33 -5.49 -14.68
C TYR A 226 -3.28 -5.38 -15.78
N TYR A 227 -3.24 -4.22 -16.43
CA TYR A 227 -2.32 -3.88 -17.51
C TYR A 227 -1.21 -2.96 -16.96
N PRO A 228 -0.02 -3.51 -16.66
CA PRO A 228 1.14 -2.72 -16.26
C PRO A 228 1.82 -2.06 -17.46
N TYR A 229 2.26 -0.81 -17.28
CA TYR A 229 3.09 -0.06 -18.22
C TYR A 229 4.25 0.59 -17.47
N TYR A 230 5.49 0.33 -17.89
CA TYR A 230 6.68 1.05 -17.43
C TYR A 230 7.12 2.01 -18.54
N ASN A 231 7.15 3.32 -18.27
CA ASN A 231 7.44 4.35 -19.28
C ASN A 231 6.65 4.19 -20.59
N PHE A 232 5.38 3.75 -20.48
CA PHE A 232 4.50 3.46 -21.61
C PHE A 232 4.95 2.30 -22.52
N ASN A 233 5.84 1.43 -22.04
CA ASN A 233 6.14 0.16 -22.68
C ASN A 233 4.91 -0.76 -22.65
N THR A 234 4.44 -1.19 -23.82
CA THR A 234 3.26 -2.04 -24.01
C THR A 234 3.58 -3.53 -24.00
N ASP A 235 4.86 -3.89 -23.97
CA ASP A 235 5.30 -5.28 -24.06
C ASP A 235 5.12 -6.07 -22.75
N ILE A 236 4.69 -5.39 -21.68
CA ILE A 236 4.48 -6.00 -20.38
C ILE A 236 3.14 -6.73 -20.38
N LEU A 237 3.19 -8.05 -20.13
CA LEU A 237 2.00 -8.89 -20.16
C LEU A 237 0.98 -8.50 -19.07
N PRO A 238 -0.33 -8.45 -19.41
CA PRO A 238 -1.38 -8.26 -18.43
C PRO A 238 -1.48 -9.46 -17.49
N THR A 239 -2.07 -9.23 -16.33
CA THR A 239 -2.19 -10.26 -15.29
C THR A 239 -3.53 -10.16 -14.57
N ASN A 240 -3.86 -11.16 -13.77
CA ASN A 240 -5.10 -11.27 -13.01
C ASN A 240 -5.01 -10.70 -11.59
N THR A 241 -3.82 -10.24 -11.15
CA THR A 241 -3.58 -9.72 -9.80
C THR A 241 -2.71 -8.47 -9.82
N ILE A 242 -3.01 -7.53 -8.94
CA ILE A 242 -2.23 -6.29 -8.79
C ILE A 242 -0.79 -6.59 -8.34
N GLU A 243 -0.60 -7.62 -7.51
CA GLU A 243 0.72 -8.04 -7.03
C GLU A 243 1.62 -8.51 -8.18
N SER A 244 1.08 -9.31 -9.11
CA SER A 244 1.80 -9.72 -10.32
C SER A 244 2.09 -8.55 -11.26
N ALA A 245 1.20 -7.55 -11.32
CA ALA A 245 1.37 -6.38 -12.19
C ALA A 245 2.53 -5.52 -11.68
N LEU A 246 2.60 -5.30 -10.37
CA LEU A 246 3.70 -4.63 -9.69
C LEU A 246 5.05 -5.33 -9.95
N ILE A 247 5.09 -6.66 -9.88
CA ILE A 247 6.33 -7.41 -10.18
C ILE A 247 6.71 -7.31 -11.64
N ASN A 248 5.75 -7.38 -12.56
CA ASN A 248 6.01 -7.22 -13.99
C ASN A 248 6.60 -5.83 -14.30
N LEU A 249 6.11 -4.77 -13.66
CA LEU A 249 6.69 -3.41 -13.78
C LEU A 249 8.13 -3.36 -13.28
N LEU A 250 8.41 -3.93 -12.11
CA LEU A 250 9.75 -3.95 -11.54
C LEU A 250 10.70 -4.79 -12.42
N ALA A 251 10.23 -5.93 -12.94
CA ALA A 251 11.01 -6.76 -13.85
C ALA A 251 11.39 -5.99 -15.13
N ASP A 252 10.47 -5.22 -15.71
CA ASP A 252 10.72 -4.41 -16.90
C ASP A 252 11.69 -3.25 -16.63
N LYS A 253 11.65 -2.63 -15.44
CA LYS A 253 12.62 -1.60 -15.02
C LYS A 253 14.04 -2.15 -14.97
N TYR A 254 14.22 -3.32 -14.35
CA TYR A 254 15.55 -3.85 -14.04
C TYR A 254 16.08 -4.84 -15.10
N GLN A 255 15.28 -5.32 -16.06
CA GLN A 255 15.73 -6.08 -17.25
C GLN A 255 14.93 -5.74 -18.51
N PRO A 256 15.57 -5.53 -19.67
CA PRO A 256 14.91 -5.77 -20.94
C PRO A 256 14.74 -7.28 -21.11
N TYR A 257 13.51 -7.76 -20.95
CA TYR A 257 13.10 -9.14 -21.27
C TYR A 257 13.91 -10.28 -20.64
N SER A 258 13.45 -10.75 -19.48
CA SER A 258 13.30 -12.20 -19.36
C SER A 258 12.03 -12.54 -18.59
N ASN A 259 11.10 -13.24 -19.24
CA ASN A 259 10.00 -13.91 -18.55
C ASN A 259 10.54 -14.78 -17.40
N GLU A 260 11.78 -15.24 -17.48
CA GLU A 260 12.47 -16.04 -16.47
C GLU A 260 12.73 -15.30 -15.16
N ALA A 261 13.12 -14.02 -15.19
CA ALA A 261 13.29 -13.20 -13.99
C ALA A 261 11.94 -12.88 -13.33
N SER A 262 10.91 -12.52 -14.12
CA SER A 262 9.53 -12.36 -13.62
C SER A 262 9.01 -13.66 -13.00
N LEU A 263 9.20 -14.79 -13.67
CA LEU A 263 8.85 -16.13 -13.16
C LEU A 263 9.70 -16.52 -11.94
N PHE A 264 10.96 -16.11 -11.84
CA PHE A 264 11.79 -16.34 -10.67
C PHE A 264 11.29 -15.55 -9.47
N CYS A 265 11.01 -14.26 -9.64
CA CYS A 265 10.41 -13.41 -8.61
C CYS A 265 9.03 -13.94 -8.19
N LYS A 266 8.18 -14.33 -9.15
CA LYS A 266 6.87 -14.94 -8.86
C LYS A 266 7.01 -16.25 -8.09
N ARG A 267 7.98 -17.10 -8.42
CA ARG A 267 8.28 -18.33 -7.66
C ARG A 267 8.80 -18.03 -6.26
N LEU A 268 9.72 -17.08 -6.12
CA LEU A 268 10.31 -16.69 -4.84
C LEU A 268 9.28 -16.06 -3.90
N LEU A 269 8.32 -15.33 -4.47
CA LEU A 269 7.17 -14.74 -3.77
C LEU A 269 5.94 -15.67 -3.71
N GLN A 270 6.05 -16.92 -4.19
CA GLN A 270 4.97 -17.93 -4.19
C GLN A 270 3.67 -17.53 -4.93
N LEU A 271 3.76 -16.64 -5.90
CA LEU A 271 2.63 -16.14 -6.70
C LEU A 271 2.09 -17.16 -7.72
N ASP A 272 2.87 -18.17 -8.06
CA ASP A 272 2.48 -19.23 -9.00
C ASP A 272 1.72 -20.39 -8.32
N ARG A 273 1.51 -20.34 -6.99
CA ARG A 273 0.68 -21.33 -6.31
C ARG A 273 -0.78 -21.04 -6.64
N GLN A 274 -1.32 -21.78 -7.61
CA GLN A 274 -2.76 -21.93 -7.76
C GLN A 274 -3.34 -22.43 -6.43
N VAL A 275 -4.33 -21.71 -5.91
CA VAL A 275 -5.26 -22.18 -4.87
C VAL A 275 -6.22 -23.18 -5.51
#